data_AF-A0A4D6SSI4-F1
#
_entry.id   AF-A0A4D6SSI4-F1
#
_cell.length_a   1.000
_cell.length_b   1.000
_cell.length_c   1.000
_cell.angle_alpha   90.00
_cell.angle_beta   90.00
_cell.angle_gamma   90.00
#
_symmetry.space_group_name_H-M   'P 1'
#
loop_
_entity.id
_entity.type
_entity.pdbx_description
1 polymer ?
#
loop_
_entity_poly.entity_id
_entity_poly.type
_entity_poly.pdbx_seq_one_letter_code
_entity_poly.pdbx_strand_id
1 'polypeptide(L)'
;MAGIQQVIRDINGLIQNPIRYLQFKKVCNIYNIDVLPSVELKYNSAYLSGLFDSDGSVYFNKQSMQVFITISQKGRELLDILVPVYGGVVWSSNKNSTAFKWTVSKKNDVLSLIDNYFHWNNCVSAKKTNFATHF
;
A
#
# COMPACT_ATOMS: atom_id res chain seq x y z
N MET A 1 23.24 19.99 2.61
CA MET A 1 22.45 19.54 3.78
C MET A 1 22.60 18.03 3.84
N ALA A 2 22.97 17.43 4.98
CA ALA A 2 23.23 16.00 5.07
C ALA A 2 22.55 15.40 6.31
N GLY A 3 21.93 14.22 6.16
CA GLY A 3 21.27 13.48 7.23
C GLY A 3 19.75 13.56 7.22
N ILE A 4 19.13 13.57 8.40
CA ILE A 4 17.67 13.41 8.59
C ILE A 4 16.82 14.47 7.88
N GLN A 5 17.29 15.72 7.77
CA GLN A 5 16.58 16.78 7.07
C GLN A 5 16.41 16.49 5.58
N GLN A 6 17.38 15.81 4.95
CA GLN A 6 17.26 15.41 3.55
C GLN A 6 16.17 14.35 3.41
N VAL A 7 16.17 13.34 4.28
CA VAL A 7 15.12 12.30 4.31
C VAL A 7 13.73 12.92 4.51
N ILE A 8 13.59 13.89 5.42
CA ILE A 8 12.33 14.60 5.64
C ILE A 8 11.86 15.27 4.35
N ARG A 9 12.76 15.97 3.64
CA ARG A 9 12.43 16.61 2.36
C ARG A 9 12.06 15.60 1.28
N ASP A 10 12.79 14.49 1.21
CA ASP A 10 12.59 13.45 0.19
C ASP A 10 11.24 12.74 0.32
N ILE A 11 10.74 12.56 1.55
CA ILE A 11 9.44 11.91 1.80
C ILE A 11 8.28 12.91 1.92
N ASN A 12 8.55 14.21 1.93
CA ASN A 12 7.52 15.24 2.11
C ASN A 12 6.55 15.21 0.92
N GLY A 13 5.25 15.12 1.21
CA GLY A 13 4.22 14.92 0.19
C GLY A 13 4.06 13.48 -0.32
N LEU A 14 4.90 12.52 0.09
CA LEU A 14 4.78 11.10 -0.33
C LEU A 14 4.06 10.20 0.69
N ILE A 15 3.69 10.73 1.86
CA ILE A 15 3.05 9.97 2.94
C ILE A 15 1.54 9.91 2.73
N GLN A 16 1.01 8.73 2.42
CA GLN A 16 -0.45 8.53 2.26
C GLN A 16 -1.16 8.12 3.55
N ASN A 17 -0.46 7.42 4.46
CA ASN A 17 -1.08 6.96 5.71
C ASN A 17 -1.40 8.16 6.63
N PRO A 18 -2.66 8.41 7.00
CA PRO A 18 -3.04 9.63 7.74
C PRO A 18 -2.43 9.69 9.14
N ILE A 19 -2.28 8.54 9.81
CA ILE A 19 -1.63 8.48 11.14
C ILE A 19 -0.16 8.85 11.01
N ARG A 20 0.53 8.32 9.99
CA ARG A 20 1.95 8.64 9.73
C ARG A 20 2.12 10.08 9.25
N TYR A 21 1.17 10.60 8.48
CA TYR A 21 1.17 12.00 8.06
C TYR A 21 1.13 12.93 9.27
N LEU A 22 0.22 12.69 10.22
CA LEU A 22 0.16 13.48 11.46
C LEU A 22 1.45 13.39 12.30
N GLN A 23 2.07 12.21 12.38
CA GLN A 23 3.38 12.05 13.03
C GLN A 23 4.47 12.83 12.29
N PHE A 24 4.48 12.79 10.97
CA PHE A 24 5.42 13.50 10.12
C PHE A 24 5.28 15.02 10.22
N LYS A 25 4.06 15.57 10.37
CA LYS A 25 3.86 17.01 10.63
C LYS A 25 4.61 17.47 11.88
N LYS A 26 4.59 16.66 12.95
CA LYS A 26 5.33 16.97 14.18
C LYS A 26 6.84 17.02 13.94
N VAL A 27 7.36 16.09 13.13
CA VAL A 27 8.77 16.08 12.73
C VAL A 27 9.13 17.33 11.92
N CYS A 28 8.31 17.68 10.93
CA CYS A 28 8.52 18.87 10.10
C CYS A 28 8.55 20.16 10.94
N ASN A 29 7.65 20.28 11.93
CA ASN A 29 7.64 21.42 12.85
C ASN A 29 8.94 21.56 13.64
N ILE A 30 9.55 20.46 14.11
CA ILE A 30 10.82 20.48 14.85
C ILE A 30 11.95 21.06 13.99
N TYR A 31 11.94 20.78 12.68
CA TYR A 31 12.97 21.21 11.75
C TYR A 31 12.59 22.47 10.96
N ASN A 32 11.47 23.13 11.27
CA ASN A 32 10.94 24.29 10.54
C ASN A 32 10.83 24.03 9.02
N ILE A 33 10.26 22.89 8.65
CA ILE A 33 9.98 22.51 7.25
C ILE A 33 8.49 22.59 7.00
N ASP A 34 8.06 23.25 5.93
CA ASP A 34 6.66 23.27 5.52
C ASP A 34 6.21 21.89 5.03
N VAL A 35 5.05 21.45 5.51
CA VAL A 35 4.49 20.15 5.12
C VAL A 35 3.74 20.30 3.79
N LEU A 36 4.10 19.47 2.82
CA LEU A 36 3.40 19.38 1.54
C LEU A 36 2.18 18.46 1.67
N PRO A 37 1.07 18.77 0.96
CA PRO A 37 -0.04 17.84 0.86
C PRO A 37 0.41 16.54 0.19
N SER A 38 -0.21 15.43 0.59
CA SER A 38 0.05 14.13 -0.02
C SER A 38 -0.29 14.16 -1.51
N VAL A 39 0.65 13.73 -2.36
CA VAL A 39 0.42 13.59 -3.79
C VAL A 39 -0.64 12.52 -4.05
N GLU A 40 -1.40 12.69 -5.11
CA GLU A 40 -2.39 11.68 -5.52
C GLU A 40 -1.70 10.34 -5.83
N LEU A 41 -2.27 9.24 -5.35
CA LEU A 41 -1.75 7.90 -5.61
C LEU A 41 -1.98 7.52 -7.07
N LYS A 42 -0.89 7.23 -7.80
CA LYS A 42 -0.93 6.79 -9.20
C LYS A 42 -0.63 5.31 -9.31
N TYR A 43 -1.24 4.66 -10.30
CA TYR A 43 -1.11 3.21 -10.53
C TYR A 43 0.32 2.76 -10.69
N ASN A 44 1.17 3.54 -11.35
CA ASN A 44 2.58 3.20 -11.60
C ASN A 44 3.52 3.56 -10.43
N SER A 45 3.02 4.17 -9.35
CA SER A 45 3.86 4.53 -8.20
C SER A 45 4.28 3.28 -7.42
N ALA A 46 5.50 3.27 -6.88
CA ALA A 46 6.02 2.18 -6.03
C ALA A 46 5.38 2.12 -4.62
N TYR A 47 4.36 2.95 -4.35
CA TYR A 47 3.76 3.03 -3.02
C TYR A 47 3.07 1.73 -2.61
N LEU A 48 2.30 1.12 -3.52
CA LEU A 48 1.58 -0.12 -3.20
C LEU A 48 2.55 -1.28 -2.95
N SER A 49 3.70 -1.35 -3.63
CA SER A 49 4.66 -2.45 -3.43
C SER A 49 5.35 -2.33 -2.09
N GLY A 50 5.69 -1.11 -1.65
CA GLY A 50 6.18 -0.84 -0.31
C GLY A 50 5.15 -1.17 0.79
N LEU A 51 3.89 -0.79 0.59
CA LEU A 51 2.81 -1.13 1.52
C LEU A 51 2.52 -2.65 1.55
N PHE A 52 2.63 -3.31 0.41
CA PHE A 52 2.47 -4.76 0.32
C PHE A 52 3.62 -5.48 1.01
N ASP A 53 4.85 -4.97 0.88
CA ASP A 53 6.02 -5.51 1.58
C ASP A 53 5.83 -5.50 3.11
N SER A 54 5.25 -4.43 3.67
CA SER A 54 4.94 -4.40 5.11
C SER A 54 3.77 -5.32 5.46
N ASP A 55 2.59 -5.09 4.89
CA ASP A 55 1.32 -5.60 5.43
C ASP A 55 0.52 -6.48 4.44
N GLY A 56 1.08 -6.75 3.26
CA GLY A 56 0.46 -7.52 2.20
C GLY A 56 0.52 -9.03 2.38
N SER A 57 -0.43 -9.75 1.76
CA SER A 57 -0.49 -11.21 1.70
C SER A 57 -1.16 -11.68 0.41
N VAL A 58 -0.63 -12.78 -0.16
CA VAL A 58 -1.28 -13.53 -1.26
C VAL A 58 -1.72 -14.88 -0.70
N TYR A 59 -2.95 -15.30 -1.01
CA TYR A 59 -3.38 -16.67 -0.73
C TYR A 59 -4.34 -17.20 -1.78
N PHE A 60 -4.42 -18.53 -1.87
CA PHE A 60 -5.30 -19.25 -2.77
C PHE A 60 -6.33 -20.04 -1.97
N ASN A 61 -7.61 -19.84 -2.26
CA ASN A 61 -8.67 -20.66 -1.70
C ASN A 61 -8.90 -21.88 -2.60
N LYS A 62 -8.57 -23.07 -2.09
CA LYS A 62 -8.71 -24.34 -2.83
C LYS A 62 -10.15 -24.75 -3.11
N GLN A 63 -11.11 -24.29 -2.32
CA GLN A 63 -12.53 -24.63 -2.52
C GLN A 63 -13.15 -23.79 -3.63
N SER A 64 -12.90 -22.47 -3.62
CA SER A 64 -13.43 -21.56 -4.64
C SER A 64 -12.51 -21.40 -5.86
N MET A 65 -11.32 -22.01 -5.83
CA MET A 65 -10.27 -21.87 -6.84
C MET A 65 -9.90 -20.40 -7.13
N GLN A 66 -9.96 -19.55 -6.11
CA GLN A 66 -9.76 -18.10 -6.24
C GLN A 66 -8.47 -17.64 -5.56
N VAL A 67 -7.72 -16.77 -6.23
CA VAL A 67 -6.55 -16.08 -5.68
C VAL A 67 -6.99 -14.76 -5.05
N PHE A 68 -6.37 -14.41 -3.93
CA PHE A 68 -6.61 -13.18 -3.20
C PHE A 68 -5.30 -12.45 -2.96
N ILE A 69 -5.26 -11.17 -3.32
CA ILE A 69 -4.22 -10.22 -2.93
C ILE A 69 -4.83 -9.31 -1.88
N THR A 70 -4.20 -9.20 -0.71
CA THR A 70 -4.78 -8.49 0.44
C THR A 70 -3.78 -7.62 1.17
N ILE A 71 -4.25 -6.54 1.79
CA ILE A 71 -3.51 -5.70 2.73
C ILE A 71 -4.43 -5.40 3.92
N SER A 72 -3.91 -5.54 5.13
CA SER A 72 -4.67 -5.26 6.36
C SER A 72 -4.15 -4.01 7.07
N GLN A 73 -5.04 -3.18 7.62
CA GLN A 73 -4.71 -1.98 8.39
C GLN A 73 -5.71 -1.80 9.55
N LYS A 74 -5.32 -1.02 10.57
CA LYS A 74 -6.24 -0.66 11.66
C LYS A 74 -7.29 0.37 11.23
N GLY A 75 -6.88 1.33 10.39
CA GLY A 75 -7.76 2.34 9.79
C GLY A 75 -8.12 1.97 8.35
N ARG A 76 -9.29 2.43 7.88
CA ARG A 76 -9.78 2.15 6.52
C ARG A 76 -9.29 3.18 5.50
N GLU A 77 -8.93 4.37 5.93
CA GLU A 77 -8.66 5.54 5.09
C GLU A 77 -7.53 5.26 4.08
N LEU A 78 -6.45 4.61 4.53
CA LEU A 78 -5.36 4.21 3.64
C LEU A 78 -5.78 3.11 2.65
N LEU A 79 -6.70 2.23 3.04
CA LEU A 79 -7.18 1.16 2.17
C LEU A 79 -8.15 1.68 1.12
N ASP A 80 -8.98 2.66 1.48
CA ASP A 80 -9.97 3.25 0.59
C ASP A 80 -9.32 3.95 -0.60
N ILE A 81 -8.15 4.57 -0.43
CA ILE A 81 -7.43 5.20 -1.56
C ILE A 81 -6.85 4.17 -2.55
N LEU A 82 -6.74 2.88 -2.17
CA LEU A 82 -6.26 1.84 -3.07
C LEU A 82 -7.34 1.41 -4.06
N VAL A 83 -8.61 1.44 -3.65
CA VAL A 83 -9.74 0.94 -4.45
C VAL A 83 -9.88 1.61 -5.82
N PRO A 84 -9.90 2.96 -5.94
CA PRO A 84 -10.05 3.60 -7.25
C PRO A 84 -8.82 3.41 -8.16
N VAL A 85 -7.64 3.07 -7.60
CA VAL A 85 -6.39 2.93 -8.35
C VAL A 85 -6.18 1.47 -8.79
N TYR A 86 -6.39 0.52 -7.89
CA TYR A 86 -6.00 -0.89 -8.05
C TYR A 86 -7.18 -1.86 -8.05
N GLY A 87 -8.41 -1.36 -7.91
CA GLY A 87 -9.62 -2.17 -7.80
C GLY A 87 -9.76 -2.83 -6.42
N GLY A 88 -10.49 -3.94 -6.39
CA GLY A 88 -10.81 -4.65 -5.14
C GLY A 88 -11.83 -3.92 -4.25
N VAL A 89 -11.88 -4.35 -2.99
CA VAL A 89 -12.90 -3.95 -2.01
C VAL A 89 -12.31 -3.92 -0.60
N VAL A 90 -12.82 -3.01 0.25
CA VAL A 90 -12.41 -2.92 1.67
C VAL A 90 -13.52 -3.44 2.56
N TRP A 91 -13.18 -4.37 3.46
CA TRP A 91 -14.11 -4.92 4.43
C TRP A 91 -13.54 -4.82 5.85
N SER A 92 -14.43 -4.81 6.84
CA SER A 92 -13.98 -5.07 8.21
C SER A 92 -13.50 -6.51 8.35
N SER A 93 -12.33 -6.68 8.95
CA SER A 93 -11.71 -7.98 9.23
C SER A 93 -12.13 -8.55 10.58
N ASN A 94 -12.84 -7.78 11.40
CA ASN A 94 -13.31 -8.20 12.71
C ASN A 94 -14.69 -7.63 13.05
N LYS A 95 -15.37 -8.22 14.04
CA LYS A 95 -16.74 -7.85 14.41
C LYS A 95 -16.85 -6.39 14.90
N ASN A 96 -15.77 -5.86 15.46
CA ASN A 96 -15.76 -4.54 16.11
C ASN A 96 -15.29 -3.42 15.18
N SER A 97 -15.01 -3.71 13.91
CA SER A 97 -14.52 -2.74 12.91
C SER A 97 -13.28 -1.95 13.36
N THR A 98 -12.36 -2.64 14.04
CA THR A 98 -11.07 -2.07 14.48
C THR A 98 -9.89 -2.50 13.61
N ALA A 99 -10.14 -3.34 12.61
CA ALA A 99 -9.19 -3.73 11.60
C ALA A 99 -9.92 -3.94 10.27
N PHE A 100 -9.33 -3.46 9.20
CA PHE A 100 -9.89 -3.50 7.85
C PHE A 100 -8.93 -4.22 6.91
N LYS A 101 -9.49 -4.79 5.85
CA LYS A 101 -8.74 -5.52 4.84
C LYS A 101 -9.19 -5.10 3.45
N TRP A 102 -8.25 -4.58 2.67
CA TRP A 102 -8.40 -4.43 1.24
C TRP A 102 -8.14 -5.79 0.58
N THR A 103 -9.04 -6.19 -0.32
CA THR A 103 -9.02 -7.51 -0.98
C THR A 103 -9.27 -7.36 -2.46
N VAL A 104 -8.36 -7.90 -3.27
CA VAL A 104 -8.51 -8.05 -4.71
C VAL A 104 -8.64 -9.53 -5.05
N SER A 105 -9.74 -9.89 -5.71
CA SER A 105 -10.05 -11.28 -6.06
C SER A 105 -10.75 -11.44 -7.42
N LYS A 106 -11.17 -10.34 -8.06
CA LYS A 106 -11.68 -10.37 -9.43
C LYS A 106 -10.53 -10.72 -10.37
N LYS A 107 -10.76 -11.69 -11.26
CA LYS A 107 -9.71 -12.23 -12.15
C LYS A 107 -8.93 -11.13 -12.88
N ASN A 108 -9.62 -10.18 -13.50
CA ASN A 108 -8.97 -9.12 -14.27
C ASN A 108 -8.13 -8.18 -13.39
N ASP A 109 -8.60 -7.83 -12.20
CA ASP A 109 -7.86 -6.97 -11.27
C ASP A 109 -6.62 -7.69 -10.73
N VAL A 110 -6.74 -8.99 -10.41
CA VAL A 110 -5.61 -9.83 -9.97
C VAL A 110 -4.56 -9.94 -11.06
N LEU A 111 -4.96 -10.27 -12.30
CA LEU A 111 -4.04 -10.35 -13.44
C LEU A 111 -3.39 -9.01 -13.73
N SER A 112 -4.15 -7.91 -13.69
CA SER A 112 -3.59 -6.57 -13.85
C SER A 112 -2.52 -6.27 -12.80
N LEU A 113 -2.76 -6.62 -11.53
CA LEU A 113 -1.75 -6.42 -10.49
C LEU A 113 -0.50 -7.27 -10.69
N ILE A 114 -0.63 -8.53 -11.10
CA ILE A 114 0.51 -9.42 -11.29
C ILE A 114 1.31 -9.00 -12.53
N ASP A 115 0.64 -8.89 -13.68
CA ASP A 115 1.27 -8.72 -14.98
C ASP A 115 1.70 -7.27 -15.25
N ASN A 116 0.98 -6.28 -14.70
CA ASN A 116 1.24 -4.87 -14.98
C ASN A 116 1.76 -4.07 -13.76
N TYR A 117 1.31 -4.36 -12.55
CA TYR A 117 1.78 -3.60 -11.38
C TYR A 117 3.08 -4.17 -10.81
N PHE A 118 3.03 -5.39 -10.25
CA PHE A 118 4.16 -5.98 -9.53
C PHE A 118 5.31 -6.38 -10.45
N HIS A 119 5.05 -6.59 -11.74
CA HIS A 119 6.10 -6.75 -12.75
C HIS A 119 7.04 -5.54 -12.81
N TRP A 120 6.49 -4.32 -12.83
CA TRP A 120 7.26 -3.07 -12.90
C TRP A 120 7.64 -2.53 -11.50
N ASN A 121 6.76 -2.72 -10.50
CA ASN A 121 6.95 -2.31 -9.12
C ASN A 121 7.14 -3.53 -8.22
N ASN A 122 8.29 -4.19 -8.35
CA ASN A 122 8.62 -5.38 -7.58
C ASN A 122 8.62 -5.10 -6.07
N CYS A 123 8.14 -6.08 -5.30
CA CYS A 123 8.44 -6.16 -3.87
C CYS A 123 9.95 -6.35 -3.66
N VAL A 124 10.50 -5.67 -2.65
CA VAL A 124 11.91 -5.71 -2.27
C VAL A 124 12.14 -6.77 -1.18
N SER A 125 11.16 -7.01 -0.32
CA SER A 125 11.26 -7.99 0.76
C SER A 125 11.21 -9.44 0.26
N ALA A 126 11.27 -10.40 1.19
CA ALA A 126 11.03 -11.83 0.90
C ALA A 126 9.69 -12.08 0.18
N LYS A 127 8.72 -11.16 0.26
CA LYS A 127 7.45 -11.24 -0.47
C LYS A 127 7.58 -11.10 -1.99
N LYS A 128 8.77 -10.75 -2.51
CA LYS A 128 9.06 -10.83 -3.96
C LYS A 128 8.71 -12.20 -4.54
N THR A 129 8.94 -13.30 -3.82
CA THR A 129 8.63 -14.65 -4.29
C THR A 129 7.14 -14.92 -4.47
N ASN A 130 6.26 -14.10 -3.88
CA ASN A 130 4.82 -14.26 -4.04
C ASN A 130 4.33 -13.81 -5.43
N PHE A 131 5.15 -13.02 -6.14
CA PHE A 131 4.87 -12.53 -7.49
C PHE A 131 5.98 -12.90 -8.49
N ALA A 132 7.14 -13.33 -8.01
CA ALA A 132 8.19 -13.87 -8.87
C ALA A 132 7.87 -15.34 -9.23
N THR A 133 8.09 -15.66 -10.51
CA THR A 133 7.93 -16.97 -11.18
C THR A 133 6.50 -17.45 -11.47
N HIS A 134 5.99 -17.16 -12.68
CA HIS A 134 5.95 -18.10 -13.81
C HIS A 134 5.32 -17.47 -15.07
N PHE A 135 6.16 -16.88 -15.92
CA PHE A 135 6.16 -17.06 -17.38
C PHE A 135 7.61 -17.01 -17.85
#